data_AF-W1XDF9-F1
#
_entry.id   AF-W1XDF9-F1
#
_cell.length_a   1.000
_cell.length_b   1.000
_cell.length_c   1.000
_cell.angle_alpha   90.00
_cell.angle_beta   90.00
_cell.angle_gamma   90.00
#
_symmetry.space_group_name_H-M   'P 1'
#
loop_
_entity.id
_entity.type
_entity.pdbx_description
1 polymer ?
#
loop_
_entity_poly.entity_id
_entity_poly.type
_entity_poly.pdbx_seq_one_letter_code
_entity_poly.pdbx_strand_id
1 'polypeptide(L)' 'MTNLPKFSTALLHPRYWLTWLGIGVLWLVVQLPYPVIYRLGCGLGKLALRFMKRRAKIVHRNLELCFPEMSEQERR' A
#
# COMPACT_ATOMS: atom_id res chain seq x y z
N MET A 1 22.39 35.99 10.60
CA MET A 1 20.94 36.23 10.40
C MET A 1 20.38 35.03 9.67
N THR A 2 19.67 34.15 10.38
CA THR A 2 19.05 32.95 9.82
C THR A 2 17.89 33.38 8.91
N ASN A 3 18.04 33.18 7.60
CA ASN A 3 16.96 33.35 6.64
C ASN A 3 15.95 32.21 6.86
N LEU A 4 14.99 32.43 7.73
CA LEU A 4 13.85 31.53 7.89
C LEU A 4 12.97 31.65 6.64
N PRO A 5 12.65 30.54 5.96
CA PRO A 5 11.76 30.59 4.80
C PRO A 5 10.42 31.18 5.23
N LYS A 6 10.08 32.34 4.67
CA LYS A 6 8.78 32.98 4.90
C LYS A 6 7.71 32.14 4.23
N PHE A 7 6.70 31.73 4.99
CA PHE A 7 5.55 31.00 4.48
C PHE A 7 4.85 31.86 3.42
N SER A 8 4.98 31.47 2.15
CA SER A 8 4.40 32.19 1.02
C SER A 8 3.13 31.48 0.57
N THR A 9 2.07 32.24 0.31
CA THR A 9 0.79 31.73 -0.23
C THR A 9 0.95 31.04 -1.59
N ALA A 10 2.10 31.18 -2.26
CA ALA A 10 2.47 30.39 -3.42
C ALA A 10 2.56 28.87 -3.14
N LEU A 11 2.71 28.45 -1.87
CA LEU A 11 2.68 27.03 -1.46
C LEU A 11 1.26 26.42 -1.44
N LEU A 12 0.22 27.27 -1.51
CA LEU A 12 -1.19 26.87 -1.66
C LEU A 12 -1.63 26.81 -3.14
N HIS A 13 -0.70 26.96 -4.09
CA HIS A 13 -1.04 26.83 -5.51
C HIS A 13 -1.68 25.46 -5.79
N PRO A 14 -2.66 25.38 -6.73
CA PRO A 14 -3.31 24.12 -7.12
C PRO A 14 -2.32 23.01 -7.52
N ARG A 15 -1.11 23.39 -7.94
CA ARG A 15 0.01 22.49 -8.25
C ARG A 15 0.47 21.64 -7.06
N TYR A 16 0.36 22.14 -5.84
CA TYR A 16 0.79 21.44 -4.62
C TYR A 16 -0.36 20.79 -3.85
N TRP A 17 -1.60 20.93 -4.34
CA TRP A 17 -2.77 20.35 -3.67
C TRP A 17 -2.69 18.83 -3.60
N LEU A 18 -2.14 18.16 -4.63
CA LEU A 18 -1.90 16.73 -4.60
C LEU A 18 -0.93 16.32 -3.48
N THR A 19 0.10 17.13 -3.25
CA THR A 19 1.07 16.93 -2.16
C THR A 19 0.43 17.13 -0.81
N TRP A 20 -0.35 18.21 -0.63
CA TRP A 20 -1.12 18.45 0.59
C TRP A 20 -2.15 17.36 0.86
N LEU A 21 -2.80 16.85 -0.17
CA LEU A 21 -3.71 15.71 -0.08
C LEU A 21 -2.96 14.45 0.33
N GLY A 22 -1.79 14.17 -0.25
CA GLY A 22 -0.92 13.06 0.15
C GLY A 22 -0.50 13.15 1.63
N ILE A 23 -0.10 14.34 2.09
CA ILE A 23 0.26 14.60 3.49
C ILE A 23 -0.96 14.41 4.40
N GLY A 24 -2.13 14.93 4.02
CA GLY A 24 -3.36 14.76 4.78
C GLY A 24 -3.80 13.30 4.90
N VAL A 25 -3.68 12.53 3.80
CA VAL A 25 -3.91 11.08 3.82
C VAL A 25 -2.92 10.38 4.73
N LEU A 26 -1.64 10.73 4.66
CA LEU A 26 -0.61 10.15 5.53
C LEU A 26 -0.90 10.44 7.00
N TRP A 27 -1.31 11.67 7.32
CA TRP A 27 -1.67 12.09 8.67
C TRP A 27 -2.87 11.32 9.20
N LEU A 28 -3.92 11.14 8.37
CA LEU A 28 -5.06 10.30 8.71
C LEU A 28 -4.62 8.85 8.96
N VAL A 29 -3.80 8.27 8.07
CA VAL A 29 -3.30 6.90 8.21
C VAL A 29 -2.48 6.72 9.49
N VAL A 30 -1.66 7.69 9.87
CA VAL A 30 -0.90 7.63 11.13
C VAL A 30 -1.81 7.67 12.36
N GLN A 31 -2.93 8.38 12.27
CA GLN A 31 -3.91 8.44 13.37
C GLN A 31 -4.78 7.18 13.46
N LEU A 32 -4.86 6.37 12.39
CA LEU A 32 -5.67 5.16 12.39
C LEU A 32 -5.10 4.12 13.37
N PRO A 33 -5.96 3.49 14.19
CA PRO A 33 -5.52 2.40 15.06
C PRO A 33 -5.07 1.20 14.22
N TYR A 34 -4.01 0.54 14.68
CA TYR A 34 -3.39 -0.63 14.06
C TYR A 34 -4.36 -1.66 13.43
N PRO A 35 -5.48 -2.07 14.10
CA PRO A 35 -6.43 -3.01 13.49
C PRO A 35 -7.06 -2.52 12.18
N VAL A 36 -7.25 -1.21 12.00
CA VAL A 36 -7.88 -0.64 10.79
C VAL A 36 -6.87 -0.64 9.64
N ILE A 37 -5.62 -0.21 9.90
CA ILE A 37 -4.53 -0.29 8.93
C ILE A 37 -4.30 -1.74 8.50
N TYR A 38 -4.30 -2.67 9.45
CA TYR A 38 -4.16 -4.10 9.17
C TYR A 38 -5.27 -4.63 8.26
N ARG A 39 -6.54 -4.28 8.55
CA ARG A 39 -7.67 -4.67 7.69
C ARG A 39 -7.59 -4.04 6.29
N LEU A 40 -7.18 -2.78 6.20
CA LEU A 40 -6.97 -2.09 4.92
C LEU A 40 -5.85 -2.76 4.11
N GLY A 41 -4.72 -3.06 4.73
CA GLY A 41 -3.60 -3.76 4.11
C GLY A 41 -3.98 -5.17 3.66
N CYS A 42 -4.72 -5.92 4.48
CA CYS A 42 -5.21 -7.25 4.13
C CYS A 42 -6.23 -7.19 2.98
N GLY A 43 -7.12 -6.20 2.98
CA GLY A 43 -8.07 -5.94 1.90
C GLY A 43 -7.37 -5.57 0.60
N LEU A 44 -6.41 -4.65 0.64
CA LEU A 44 -5.56 -4.28 -0.50
C LEU A 44 -4.77 -5.47 -1.03
N GLY A 45 -4.21 -6.31 -0.15
CA GLY A 45 -3.53 -7.54 -0.52
C GLY A 45 -4.45 -8.53 -1.25
N LYS A 46 -5.68 -8.73 -0.76
CA LYS A 46 -6.70 -9.56 -1.43
C LYS A 46 -7.12 -8.96 -2.78
N LEU A 47 -7.28 -7.64 -2.86
CA LEU A 47 -7.63 -6.96 -4.11
C LEU A 47 -6.48 -7.07 -5.13
N ALA A 48 -5.24 -6.91 -4.67
CA ALA A 48 -4.03 -7.07 -5.45
C ALA A 48 -3.89 -8.50 -5.97
N LEU A 49 -4.17 -9.52 -5.14
CA LEU A 49 -4.27 -10.92 -5.57
C LEU A 49 -5.35 -11.11 -6.66
N ARG A 50 -6.50 -10.45 -6.52
CA ARG A 50 -7.60 -10.52 -7.50
C ARG A 50 -7.29 -9.80 -8.81
N PHE A 51 -6.44 -8.78 -8.79
CA PHE A 51 -5.98 -8.08 -10.00
C PHE A 51 -4.80 -8.82 -10.65
N MET A 52 -3.91 -9.38 -9.83
CA MET A 52 -2.72 -10.11 -10.26
C MET A 52 -2.93 -11.63 -10.35
N LYS A 53 -4.11 -12.08 -10.81
CA LYS A 53 -4.41 -13.52 -11.00
C LYS A 53 -3.36 -14.24 -11.85
N ARG A 54 -2.77 -13.53 -12.82
CA ARG A 54 -1.67 -14.06 -13.65
C ARG A 54 -0.42 -14.36 -12.83
N ARG A 55 -0.07 -13.52 -11.84
CA ARG A 55 1.07 -13.77 -10.95
C ARG A 55 0.75 -14.85 -9.91
N ALA A 56 -0.49 -14.92 -9.43
CA ALA A 56 -0.93 -16.00 -8.54
C ALA A 56 -0.76 -17.39 -9.20
N LYS A 57 -1.08 -17.54 -10.49
CA LYS A 57 -0.80 -18.78 -11.24
C LYS A 57 0.70 -19.13 -11.31
N ILE A 58 1.57 -18.13 -11.48
CA ILE A 58 3.02 -18.34 -11.54
C ILE A 58 3.54 -18.79 -10.18
N VAL A 59 3.06 -18.18 -9.10
CA VAL A 59 3.41 -18.54 -7.72
C VAL A 59 2.93 -19.96 -7.41
N HIS A 60 1.68 -20.31 -7.73
CA HIS A 60 1.20 -21.70 -7.57
C HIS A 60 2.04 -22.70 -8.35
N ARG A 61 2.42 -22.38 -9.60
CA ARG A 61 3.26 -23.28 -10.39
C ARG A 61 4.68 -23.40 -9.85
N ASN A 62 5.25 -22.31 -9.31
CA ASN A 62 6.54 -22.37 -8.61
C ASN A 62 6.45 -23.18 -7.31
N LEU A 63 5.38 -23.04 -6.54
CA LEU A 63 5.16 -23.82 -5.32
C LEU A 63 4.95 -25.30 -5.65
N GLU A 64 4.28 -25.64 -6.74
CA GLU A 64 4.17 -27.03 -7.24
C GLU A 64 5.54 -27.62 -7.61
N LEU A 65 6.41 -26.82 -8.23
CA LEU A 65 7.73 -27.26 -8.66
C LEU A 65 8.72 -27.37 -7.49
N CYS A 66 8.67 -26.43 -6.54
CA CYS A 66 9.59 -26.39 -5.40
C CYS A 66 9.13 -27.28 -4.23
N PHE A 67 7.82 -27.54 -4.08
CA PHE A 67 7.25 -28.32 -2.99
C PHE A 67 6.22 -29.36 -3.49
N PRO A 68 6.67 -30.35 -4.28
CA PRO A 68 5.78 -31.38 -4.83
C PRO A 68 5.13 -32.25 -3.75
N GLU A 69 5.78 -32.43 -2.60
CA GLU A 69 5.35 -33.27 -1.46
C GLU A 69 4.26 -32.64 -0.56
N MET A 70 4.00 -31.32 -0.65
CA MET A 70 3.02 -30.65 0.23
C MET A 70 1.59 -30.79 -0.29
N SER A 71 0.61 -31.06 0.56
CA SER A 71 -0.79 -31.23 0.13
C SER A 71 -1.37 -29.93 -0.49
N GLU A 72 -2.38 -30.03 -1.39
CA GLU A 72 -3.01 -28.83 -2.01
C GLU A 72 -3.58 -27.85 -0.98
N GLN A 73 -3.90 -28.32 0.23
CA GLN A 73 -4.43 -27.51 1.32
C GLN A 73 -3.36 -26.65 2.00
N GLU A 74 -2.08 -27.04 1.93
CA GLU A 74 -0.95 -26.26 2.43
C GLU A 74 -0.35 -25.32 1.37
N ARG A 75 -0.71 -25.51 0.09
CA ARG A 75 -0.19 -24.75 -1.07
C ARG A 75 -1.04 -23.52 -1.47
N ARG A 76 -1.93 -23.05 -0.59
CA ARG A 76 -2.92 -21.96 -0.86
C ARG A 76 -2.66 -20.66 -0.10
#